data_AF-A0A1B8TFT6-F1
#
_entry.id   AF-A0A1B8TFT6-F1
#
_cell.length_a   1.000
_cell.length_b   1.000
_cell.length_c   1.000
_cell.angle_alpha   90.00
_cell.angle_beta   90.00
_cell.angle_gamma   90.00
#
_symmetry.space_group_name_H-M   'P 1'
#
loop_
_entity.id
_entity.type
_entity.pdbx_description
1 polymer ?
#
loop_
_entity_poly.entity_id
_entity_poly.type
_entity_poly.pdbx_seq_one_letter_code
_entity_poly.pdbx_strand_id
1 'polypeptide(L)'
;MAIKNLAYATKQQLESATHLAFRHSHVIELLAASFGFKSSAALAANHIIVNLRNAVEPRPGDLLVLQSRLVALGYQAAAGVAGSVLLHIIREHRLGAAAIERVPDLLDGAPWEPEDAEWEDEDDFEQAPYEDFTPAIDLDGVELLMEGLEAAARRGNASAHFALAHIYRRDEHSDLEGSEYWYSLLKQGRPLQGIELEWALAYERERMQAERHAYHLAEAAKLGHRAARLARAVNGAHNAESEEDFEEAKQFYLEAAELGDVEAMLELIEVYDQENTKQNWVWVYLSALLGEDLRESSLHAYHDGGMFADEDYDDDQGGPMYVAGHEGVELEPLSAADDAEARRLADEYFSRIDPAGR
;
A
#
# COMPACT_ATOMS: atom_id res chain seq x y z
N MET A 1 -19.53 -6.18 4.04
CA MET A 1 -20.48 -5.74 5.09
C MET A 1 -19.99 -4.41 5.63
N ALA A 2 -20.78 -3.34 5.47
CA ALA A 2 -20.51 -2.02 6.05
C ALA A 2 -20.31 -2.05 7.58
N ILE A 3 -19.51 -1.13 8.13
CA ILE A 3 -19.22 -1.06 9.57
C ILE A 3 -20.48 -0.81 10.41
N LYS A 4 -21.44 -0.05 9.87
CA LYS A 4 -22.74 0.19 10.52
C LYS A 4 -23.57 -1.08 10.61
N ASN A 5 -23.56 -1.90 9.56
CA ASN A 5 -24.26 -3.17 9.54
C ASN A 5 -23.59 -4.17 10.49
N LEU A 6 -22.25 -4.18 10.55
CA LEU A 6 -21.49 -4.98 11.50
C LEU A 6 -21.82 -4.61 12.96
N ALA A 7 -21.77 -3.32 13.31
CA ALA A 7 -22.10 -2.86 14.66
C ALA A 7 -23.55 -3.18 15.04
N TYR A 8 -24.49 -3.03 14.10
CA TYR A 8 -25.90 -3.36 14.33
C TYR A 8 -26.13 -4.87 14.51
N ALA A 9 -25.55 -5.70 13.65
CA ALA A 9 -25.63 -7.15 13.75
C ALA A 9 -25.00 -7.65 15.06
N THR A 10 -23.82 -7.14 15.40
CA THR A 10 -23.13 -7.44 16.67
C THR A 10 -24.02 -7.08 17.86
N LYS A 11 -24.63 -5.89 17.84
CA LYS A 11 -25.56 -5.47 18.87
C LYS A 11 -26.72 -6.48 19.02
N GLN A 12 -27.39 -6.83 17.92
CA GLN A 12 -28.53 -7.74 17.98
C GLN A 12 -28.15 -9.12 18.54
N GLN A 13 -27.01 -9.67 18.15
CA GLN A 13 -26.54 -10.95 18.67
C GLN A 13 -26.21 -10.89 20.16
N LEU A 14 -25.55 -9.82 20.63
CA LEU A 14 -25.28 -9.60 22.05
C LEU A 14 -26.57 -9.49 22.87
N GLU A 15 -27.54 -8.70 22.40
CA GLU A 15 -28.82 -8.53 23.09
C GLU A 15 -29.61 -9.85 23.13
N SER A 16 -29.57 -10.64 22.06
CA SER A 16 -30.21 -11.95 21.99
C SER A 16 -29.58 -12.97 22.95
N ALA A 17 -28.25 -13.05 23.00
CA ALA A 17 -27.52 -14.04 23.82
C ALA A 17 -27.51 -13.71 25.32
N THR A 18 -27.59 -12.42 25.68
CA THR A 18 -27.43 -11.98 27.07
C THR A 18 -28.73 -11.52 27.71
N HIS A 19 -29.77 -11.26 26.91
CA HIS A 19 -31.02 -10.62 27.33
C HIS A 19 -30.84 -9.23 27.98
N LEU A 20 -29.72 -8.55 27.70
CA LEU A 20 -29.43 -7.18 28.14
C LEU A 20 -29.44 -6.23 26.94
N ALA A 21 -29.80 -4.98 27.16
CA ALA A 21 -29.74 -3.93 26.13
C ALA A 21 -28.33 -3.33 26.01
N PHE A 22 -27.83 -3.19 24.78
CA PHE A 22 -26.51 -2.62 24.48
C PHE A 22 -26.63 -1.25 23.80
N ARG A 23 -25.86 -0.27 24.28
CA ARG A 23 -25.75 1.03 23.59
C ARG A 23 -24.88 0.85 22.34
N HIS A 24 -25.26 1.50 21.24
CA HIS A 24 -24.49 1.42 19.99
C HIS A 24 -23.03 1.86 20.17
N SER A 25 -22.79 2.93 20.92
CA SER A 25 -21.43 3.39 21.25
C SER A 25 -20.63 2.34 22.03
N HIS A 26 -21.26 1.60 22.96
CA HIS A 26 -20.58 0.54 23.70
C HIS A 26 -20.19 -0.62 22.79
N VAL A 27 -20.99 -0.94 21.77
CA VAL A 27 -20.66 -2.00 20.81
C VAL A 27 -19.42 -1.63 19.98
N ILE A 28 -19.30 -0.38 19.54
CA ILE A 28 -18.09 0.09 18.83
C ILE A 28 -16.86 0.01 19.76
N GLU A 29 -17.01 0.42 21.02
CA GLU A 29 -15.94 0.30 22.02
C GLU A 29 -15.52 -1.16 22.29
N LEU A 30 -16.47 -2.08 22.23
CA LEU A 30 -16.21 -3.51 22.40
C LEU A 30 -15.52 -4.10 21.17
N LEU A 31 -15.94 -3.74 19.95
CA LEU A 31 -15.26 -4.13 18.72
C LEU A 31 -13.80 -3.65 18.71
N ALA A 32 -13.52 -2.45 19.20
CA ALA A 32 -12.15 -1.97 19.34
C ALA A 32 -11.34 -2.76 20.39
N ALA A 33 -11.96 -3.04 21.55
CA ALA A 33 -11.32 -3.82 22.61
C ALA A 33 -11.03 -5.27 22.20
N SER A 34 -11.81 -5.83 21.28
CA SER A 34 -11.54 -7.15 20.71
C SER A 34 -10.19 -7.26 19.99
N PHE A 35 -9.65 -6.14 19.52
CA PHE A 35 -8.35 -6.06 18.86
C PHE A 35 -7.29 -5.41 19.78
N GLY A 36 -7.51 -5.41 21.09
CA GLY A 36 -6.54 -4.89 22.07
C GLY A 36 -6.59 -3.37 22.29
N PHE A 37 -7.42 -2.61 21.56
CA PHE A 37 -7.47 -1.16 21.72
C PHE A 37 -8.26 -0.73 22.96
N LYS A 38 -7.72 0.26 23.68
CA LYS A 38 -8.36 0.81 24.90
C LYS A 38 -9.64 1.61 24.61
N SER A 39 -9.81 2.07 23.37
CA SER A 39 -11.01 2.76 22.91
C SER A 39 -11.19 2.67 21.39
N SER A 40 -12.40 2.97 20.93
CA SER A 40 -12.68 3.09 19.48
C SER A 40 -11.89 4.22 18.81
N ALA A 41 -11.63 5.31 19.54
CA ALA A 41 -10.80 6.40 19.06
C ALA A 41 -9.32 6.01 18.93
N ALA A 42 -8.82 5.15 19.83
CA ALA A 42 -7.44 4.64 19.74
C ALA A 42 -7.26 3.75 18.50
N LEU A 43 -8.23 2.87 18.21
CA LEU A 43 -8.25 2.09 16.97
C LEU A 43 -8.29 3.03 15.76
N ALA A 44 -9.25 3.95 15.72
CA ALA A 44 -9.48 4.81 14.56
C ALA A 44 -8.37 5.86 14.30
N ALA A 45 -7.36 5.96 15.18
CA ALA A 45 -6.22 6.83 14.99
C ALA A 45 -5.38 6.38 13.79
N ASN A 46 -4.94 5.12 13.78
CA ASN A 46 -4.04 4.56 12.78
C ASN A 46 -4.48 3.19 12.24
N HIS A 47 -5.62 2.65 12.69
CA HIS A 47 -6.11 1.33 12.31
C HIS A 47 -7.54 1.38 11.77
N ILE A 48 -7.87 0.35 11.00
CA ILE A 48 -9.21 0.07 10.51
C ILE A 48 -9.55 -1.40 10.72
N ILE A 49 -10.85 -1.70 10.82
CA ILE A 49 -11.32 -3.09 10.82
C ILE A 49 -11.41 -3.54 9.37
N VAL A 50 -10.91 -4.74 9.07
CA VAL A 50 -10.92 -5.34 7.74
C VAL A 50 -11.50 -6.75 7.80
N ASN A 51 -12.00 -7.24 6.67
CA ASN A 51 -12.28 -8.66 6.49
C ASN A 51 -10.98 -9.34 6.02
N LEU A 52 -10.56 -10.36 6.76
CA LEU A 52 -9.41 -11.19 6.43
C LEU A 52 -9.87 -12.37 5.58
N ARG A 53 -8.96 -12.88 4.76
CA ARG A 53 -9.18 -14.08 3.96
C ARG A 53 -9.44 -15.30 4.83
N ASN A 54 -8.62 -15.46 5.88
CA ASN A 54 -8.70 -16.54 6.84
C ASN A 54 -9.15 -16.02 8.21
N ALA A 55 -9.94 -16.83 8.92
CA ALA A 55 -10.31 -16.51 10.29
C ALA A 55 -9.09 -16.62 11.21
N VAL A 56 -8.95 -15.67 12.11
CA VAL A 56 -7.93 -15.71 13.18
C VAL A 56 -8.55 -16.34 14.41
N GLU A 57 -7.89 -17.35 14.98
CA GLU A 57 -8.37 -17.98 16.21
C GLU A 57 -8.09 -17.08 17.42
N PRO A 58 -9.09 -16.81 18.27
CA PRO A 58 -8.92 -16.02 19.47
C PRO A 58 -7.87 -16.63 20.42
N ARG A 59 -7.01 -15.78 20.97
CA ARG A 59 -6.03 -16.18 21.99
C ARG A 59 -6.75 -16.39 23.33
N PRO A 60 -6.21 -17.25 24.22
CA PRO A 60 -6.79 -17.46 25.55
C PRO A 60 -6.98 -16.17 26.37
N GLY A 61 -6.12 -15.17 26.18
CA GLY A 61 -6.19 -13.87 26.86
C GLY A 61 -7.29 -12.92 26.34
N ASP A 62 -7.74 -13.07 25.10
CA ASP A 62 -8.64 -12.11 24.45
C ASP A 62 -10.00 -12.05 25.16
N LEU A 63 -10.50 -13.19 25.64
CA LEU A 63 -11.74 -13.26 26.40
C LEU A 63 -11.63 -12.47 27.72
N LEU A 64 -10.47 -12.52 28.40
CA LEU A 64 -10.27 -11.81 29.67
C LEU A 64 -10.23 -10.29 29.46
N VAL A 65 -9.60 -9.83 28.38
CA VAL A 65 -9.59 -8.42 27.97
C VAL A 65 -11.02 -7.93 27.71
N LEU A 66 -11.80 -8.70 26.94
CA LEU A 66 -13.20 -8.37 26.65
C LEU A 66 -14.08 -8.37 27.89
N GLN A 67 -13.94 -9.36 28.78
CA GLN A 67 -14.67 -9.39 30.04
C GLN A 67 -14.39 -8.16 30.90
N SER A 68 -13.12 -7.76 31.00
CA SER A 68 -12.70 -6.56 31.72
C SER A 68 -13.32 -5.30 31.12
N ARG A 69 -13.34 -5.19 29.79
CA ARG A 69 -14.00 -4.06 29.10
C ARG A 69 -15.51 -4.04 29.31
N LEU A 70 -16.17 -5.19 29.23
CA LEU A 70 -17.61 -5.33 29.47
C LEU A 70 -17.99 -4.91 30.89
N VAL A 71 -17.20 -5.29 31.90
CA VAL A 71 -17.37 -4.85 33.28
C VAL A 71 -17.24 -3.33 33.39
N ALA A 72 -16.20 -2.74 32.79
CA ALA A 72 -15.99 -1.29 32.79
C ALA A 72 -17.15 -0.51 32.13
N LEU A 73 -17.82 -1.10 31.14
CA LEU A 73 -18.99 -0.53 30.47
C LEU A 73 -20.32 -0.81 31.17
N GLY A 74 -20.30 -1.52 32.32
CA GLY A 74 -21.47 -1.80 33.15
C GLY A 74 -22.19 -3.13 32.90
N TYR A 75 -21.59 -4.03 32.11
CA TYR A 75 -22.19 -5.32 31.71
C TYR A 75 -21.67 -6.51 32.53
N GLN A 76 -21.33 -6.29 33.80
CA GLN A 76 -20.73 -7.29 34.70
C GLN A 76 -21.45 -8.65 34.72
N ALA A 77 -22.79 -8.65 34.71
CA ALA A 77 -23.61 -9.87 34.79
C ALA A 77 -23.55 -10.74 33.51
N ALA A 78 -23.16 -10.15 32.38
CA ALA A 78 -23.12 -10.83 31.08
C ALA A 78 -21.70 -10.90 30.48
N ALA A 79 -20.67 -10.46 31.21
CA ALA A 79 -19.33 -10.27 30.67
C ALA A 79 -18.76 -11.54 29.99
N GLY A 80 -18.95 -12.72 30.60
CA GLY A 80 -18.46 -13.98 30.03
C GLY A 80 -19.19 -14.39 28.74
N VAL A 81 -20.52 -14.34 28.74
CA VAL A 81 -21.35 -14.69 27.57
C VAL A 81 -21.14 -13.69 26.43
N ALA A 82 -21.22 -12.40 26.72
CA ALA A 82 -21.01 -11.34 25.73
C ALA A 82 -19.60 -11.37 25.14
N GLY A 83 -18.57 -11.60 25.95
CA GLY A 83 -17.18 -11.75 25.47
C GLY A 83 -17.04 -12.93 24.51
N SER A 84 -17.63 -14.09 24.84
CA SER A 84 -17.59 -15.27 23.98
C SER A 84 -18.33 -15.06 22.66
N VAL A 85 -19.46 -14.35 22.70
CA VAL A 85 -20.22 -13.98 21.48
C VAL A 85 -19.40 -13.03 20.60
N LEU A 86 -18.72 -12.03 21.17
CA LEU A 86 -17.84 -11.14 20.40
C LEU A 86 -16.73 -11.91 19.69
N LEU A 87 -16.05 -12.84 20.38
CA LEU A 87 -15.01 -13.68 19.79
C LEU A 87 -15.56 -14.56 18.65
N HIS A 88 -16.77 -15.09 18.82
CA HIS A 88 -17.44 -15.86 17.78
C HIS A 88 -17.72 -15.01 16.52
N ILE A 89 -18.25 -13.80 16.70
CA ILE A 89 -18.53 -12.84 15.61
C ILE A 89 -17.26 -12.49 14.83
N ILE A 90 -16.16 -12.22 15.54
CA ILE A 90 -14.86 -11.91 14.91
C ILE A 90 -14.40 -13.06 14.04
N ARG A 91 -14.48 -14.30 14.55
CA ARG A 91 -14.08 -15.48 13.80
C ARG A 91 -15.00 -15.75 12.62
N GLU A 92 -16.32 -15.67 12.82
CA GLU A 92 -17.34 -15.93 11.80
C GLU A 92 -17.22 -14.96 10.62
N HIS A 93 -17.01 -13.66 10.91
CA HIS A 93 -16.85 -12.64 9.88
C HIS A 93 -15.40 -12.40 9.47
N ARG A 94 -14.45 -13.20 9.97
CA ARG A 94 -13.01 -13.09 9.70
C ARG A 94 -12.49 -11.67 9.92
N LEU A 95 -12.86 -11.03 11.04
CA LEU A 95 -12.51 -9.64 11.28
C LEU A 95 -11.08 -9.53 11.80
N GLY A 96 -10.33 -8.56 11.27
CA GLY A 96 -9.02 -8.16 11.77
C GLY A 96 -8.94 -6.65 11.98
N ALA A 97 -7.94 -6.20 12.72
CA ALA A 97 -7.52 -4.80 12.73
C ALA A 97 -6.21 -4.68 11.94
N ALA A 98 -6.18 -3.77 10.97
CA ALA A 98 -5.00 -3.50 10.15
C ALA A 98 -4.52 -2.07 10.39
N ALA A 99 -3.22 -1.90 10.59
CA ALA A 99 -2.58 -0.59 10.53
C ALA A 99 -2.79 -0.02 9.11
N ILE A 100 -3.27 1.22 9.01
CA ILE A 100 -3.64 1.83 7.72
C ILE A 100 -2.44 1.87 6.76
N GLU A 101 -1.25 2.11 7.28
CA GLU A 101 -0.01 2.15 6.48
C GLU A 101 0.38 0.81 5.86
N ARG A 102 -0.01 -0.32 6.46
CA ARG A 102 0.26 -1.67 5.96
C ARG A 102 -0.78 -2.17 4.97
N VAL A 103 -1.87 -1.43 4.76
CA VAL A 103 -2.96 -1.87 3.88
C VAL A 103 -2.48 -2.15 2.45
N PRO A 104 -1.65 -1.30 1.81
CA PRO A 104 -1.09 -1.62 0.49
C PRO A 104 -0.38 -2.98 0.48
N ASP A 105 0.57 -3.21 1.40
CA ASP A 105 1.31 -4.47 1.50
C ASP A 105 0.39 -5.69 1.67
N LEU A 106 -0.66 -5.56 2.49
CA LEU A 106 -1.64 -6.63 2.72
C LEU A 106 -2.53 -6.92 1.49
N LEU A 107 -2.73 -5.91 0.63
CA LEU A 107 -3.39 -6.07 -0.67
C LEU A 107 -2.43 -6.71 -1.68
N ASP A 108 -1.13 -6.50 -1.53
CA ASP A 108 -0.05 -7.08 -2.36
C ASP A 108 0.45 -8.43 -1.85
N GLY A 109 -0.31 -9.11 -0.98
CA GLY A 109 0.00 -10.49 -0.58
C GLY A 109 0.88 -10.63 0.66
N ALA A 110 1.27 -9.54 1.33
CA ALA A 110 2.00 -9.65 2.60
C ALA A 110 1.18 -10.44 3.65
N PRO A 111 1.83 -11.31 4.44
CA PRO A 111 1.14 -12.10 5.45
C PRO A 111 0.52 -11.21 6.53
N TRP A 112 -0.63 -11.63 7.06
CA TRP A 112 -1.24 -10.98 8.22
C TRP A 112 -0.60 -11.49 9.50
N GLU A 113 -0.09 -10.57 10.32
CA GLU A 113 0.48 -10.85 11.64
C GLU A 113 -0.22 -9.99 12.69
N PRO A 114 -0.69 -10.56 13.82
CA PRO A 114 -1.20 -9.78 14.94
C PRO A 114 -0.07 -8.97 15.60
N GLU A 115 -0.36 -7.75 16.03
CA GLU A 115 0.65 -6.81 16.58
C GLU A 115 1.39 -7.31 17.84
N ASP A 116 0.89 -8.34 18.53
CA ASP A 116 1.54 -8.95 19.70
C ASP A 116 1.98 -10.41 19.46
N ALA A 117 2.37 -10.76 18.24
CA ALA A 117 3.03 -12.05 17.98
C ALA A 117 4.43 -12.06 18.62
N GLU A 118 4.54 -12.65 19.81
CA GLU A 118 5.84 -13.04 20.39
C GLU A 118 6.34 -14.28 19.62
N TRP A 119 7.39 -14.12 18.83
CA TRP A 119 8.05 -15.25 18.17
C TRP A 119 8.79 -16.11 19.20
N GLU A 120 8.46 -17.40 19.27
CA GLU A 120 9.38 -18.41 19.79
C GLU A 120 10.38 -18.73 18.66
N ASP A 121 11.67 -18.54 18.96
CA ASP A 121 12.91 -18.82 18.20
C ASP A 121 12.80 -19.26 16.71
N GLU A 122 13.47 -18.48 15.85
CA GLU A 122 13.54 -18.53 14.36
C GLU A 122 14.16 -19.80 13.72
N ASP A 123 14.14 -20.97 14.36
CA ASP A 123 14.96 -22.11 13.91
C ASP A 123 14.21 -23.19 13.09
N ASP A 124 12.95 -23.01 12.67
CA ASP A 124 12.23 -24.06 11.91
C ASP A 124 11.27 -23.55 10.81
N PHE A 125 11.68 -22.54 10.03
CA PHE A 125 11.01 -22.23 8.76
C PHE A 125 11.37 -23.31 7.71
N GLU A 126 10.69 -24.46 7.75
CA GLU A 126 10.45 -25.23 6.53
C GLU A 126 9.76 -24.27 5.54
N GLN A 127 10.43 -23.93 4.43
CA GLN A 127 9.85 -23.15 3.35
C GLN A 127 8.54 -23.82 2.92
N ALA A 128 7.42 -23.26 3.37
CA ALA A 128 6.12 -23.64 2.85
C ALA A 128 6.17 -23.47 1.33
N PRO A 129 5.59 -24.42 0.55
CA PRO A 129 5.61 -24.31 -0.91
C PRO A 129 5.03 -22.96 -1.30
N TYR A 130 5.60 -22.29 -2.31
CA TYR A 130 5.05 -21.08 -2.93
C TYR A 130 3.52 -21.17 -3.01
N GLU A 131 2.83 -20.60 -2.01
CA GLU A 131 1.39 -20.47 -2.04
C GLU A 131 1.10 -19.35 -3.04
N ASP A 132 0.13 -19.58 -3.92
CA ASP A 132 -0.40 -18.60 -4.87
C ASP A 132 -0.47 -17.20 -4.23
N PHE A 133 -0.22 -16.15 -5.02
CA PHE A 133 -0.34 -14.76 -4.59
C PHE A 133 -1.73 -14.49 -4.01
N THR A 134 -1.82 -14.45 -2.68
CA THR A 134 -3.08 -14.56 -1.97
C THR A 134 -3.14 -13.46 -0.91
N PRO A 135 -3.82 -12.32 -1.19
CA PRO A 135 -3.88 -11.21 -0.25
C PRO A 135 -4.50 -11.64 1.07
N ALA A 136 -3.96 -11.10 2.16
CA ALA A 136 -4.44 -11.41 3.50
C ALA A 136 -5.81 -10.77 3.79
N ILE A 137 -6.12 -9.66 3.11
CA ILE A 137 -7.43 -9.01 3.12
C ILE A 137 -8.35 -9.70 2.10
N ASP A 138 -9.58 -9.94 2.51
CA ASP A 138 -10.64 -10.47 1.66
C ASP A 138 -11.13 -9.42 0.66
N LEU A 139 -10.70 -9.54 -0.60
CA LEU A 139 -11.05 -8.63 -1.68
C LEU A 139 -12.52 -8.75 -2.13
N ASP A 140 -13.22 -9.83 -1.79
CA ASP A 140 -14.67 -9.94 -2.02
C ASP A 140 -15.46 -9.11 -0.99
N GLY A 141 -14.82 -8.74 0.13
CA GLY A 141 -15.38 -8.04 1.28
C GLY A 141 -14.99 -6.56 1.40
N VAL A 142 -14.54 -5.90 0.32
CA VAL A 142 -13.93 -4.54 0.34
C VAL A 142 -14.78 -3.42 0.95
N GLU A 143 -16.08 -3.60 1.14
CA GLU A 143 -16.95 -2.56 1.70
C GLU A 143 -16.47 -2.05 3.07
N LEU A 144 -16.02 -2.96 3.95
CA LEU A 144 -15.53 -2.58 5.28
C LEU A 144 -14.20 -1.83 5.21
N LEU A 145 -13.29 -2.31 4.34
CA LEU A 145 -12.02 -1.69 4.02
C LEU A 145 -12.22 -0.27 3.48
N MET A 146 -13.05 -0.11 2.45
CA MET A 146 -13.33 1.17 1.79
C MET A 146 -13.96 2.17 2.76
N GLU A 147 -14.97 1.77 3.53
CA GLU A 147 -15.59 2.66 4.52
C GLU A 147 -14.58 3.12 5.59
N GLY A 148 -13.74 2.19 6.07
CA GLY A 148 -12.68 2.46 7.05
C GLY A 148 -11.65 3.47 6.52
N LEU A 149 -11.11 3.20 5.33
CA LEU A 149 -10.14 4.05 4.66
C LEU A 149 -10.71 5.43 4.34
N GLU A 150 -11.92 5.51 3.77
CA GLU A 150 -12.57 6.79 3.50
C GLU A 150 -12.82 7.58 4.77
N ALA A 151 -13.20 6.92 5.87
CA ALA A 151 -13.38 7.59 7.15
C ALA A 151 -12.06 8.13 7.70
N ALA A 152 -10.96 7.40 7.56
CA ALA A 152 -9.62 7.87 7.95
C ALA A 152 -9.12 9.01 7.05
N ALA A 153 -9.33 8.90 5.73
CA ALA A 153 -9.01 9.95 4.75
C ALA A 153 -9.76 11.26 5.05
N ARG A 154 -11.06 11.20 5.37
CA ARG A 154 -11.84 12.38 5.82
C ARG A 154 -11.31 13.04 7.09
N ARG A 155 -10.53 12.31 7.91
CA ARG A 155 -9.85 12.84 9.11
C ARG A 155 -8.44 13.39 8.81
N GLY A 156 -8.01 13.38 7.54
CA GLY A 156 -6.71 13.87 7.11
C GLY A 156 -5.57 12.85 7.27
N ASN A 157 -5.87 11.54 7.29
CA ASN A 157 -4.84 10.52 7.34
C ASN A 157 -4.22 10.32 5.93
N ALA A 158 -2.92 10.60 5.80
CA ALA A 158 -2.20 10.54 4.52
C ALA A 158 -2.09 9.10 3.99
N SER A 159 -1.79 8.13 4.84
CA SER A 159 -1.69 6.71 4.49
C SER A 159 -3.02 6.13 4.03
N ALA A 160 -4.15 6.61 4.56
CA ALA A 160 -5.48 6.20 4.11
C ALA A 160 -5.76 6.69 2.68
N HIS A 161 -5.36 7.93 2.35
CA HIS A 161 -5.41 8.41 0.98
C HIS A 161 -4.50 7.57 0.07
N PHE A 162 -3.29 7.22 0.51
CA PHE A 162 -2.39 6.39 -0.29
C PHE A 162 -2.96 4.99 -0.53
N ALA A 163 -3.49 4.32 0.49
CA ALA A 163 -4.14 3.02 0.34
C ALA A 163 -5.36 3.07 -0.60
N LEU A 164 -6.16 4.16 -0.56
CA LEU A 164 -7.25 4.34 -1.52
C LEU A 164 -6.72 4.54 -2.95
N ALA A 165 -5.63 5.30 -3.13
CA ALA A 165 -4.99 5.43 -4.43
C ALA A 165 -4.50 4.08 -4.95
N HIS A 166 -3.95 3.24 -4.07
CA HIS A 166 -3.52 1.88 -4.40
C HIS A 166 -4.69 1.01 -4.88
N ILE A 167 -5.83 1.04 -4.19
CA ILE A 167 -7.04 0.29 -4.57
C ILE A 167 -7.63 0.77 -5.91
N TYR A 168 -7.55 2.08 -6.20
CA TYR A 168 -8.06 2.63 -7.45
C TYR A 168 -7.05 2.60 -8.61
N ARG A 169 -5.83 2.10 -8.37
CA ARG A 169 -4.84 1.94 -9.43
C ARG A 169 -5.42 1.05 -10.53
N ARG A 170 -5.14 1.40 -11.79
CA ARG A 170 -5.60 0.63 -12.95
C ARG A 170 -5.08 -0.81 -12.82
N ASP A 171 -5.97 -1.77 -12.98
CA ASP A 171 -5.59 -3.17 -13.13
C ASP A 171 -5.15 -3.39 -14.59
N GLU A 172 -3.86 -3.59 -14.78
CA GLU A 172 -3.26 -3.88 -16.09
C GLU A 172 -3.66 -5.26 -16.62
N HIS A 173 -4.19 -6.14 -15.76
CA HIS A 173 -4.62 -7.50 -16.11
C HIS A 173 -6.13 -7.61 -16.42
N SER A 174 -6.82 -6.47 -16.57
CA SER A 174 -8.23 -6.49 -16.99
C SER A 174 -8.38 -6.88 -18.46
N ASP A 175 -9.00 -8.05 -18.72
CA ASP A 175 -9.27 -8.57 -20.07
C ASP A 175 -10.19 -7.69 -20.94
N LEU A 176 -10.90 -6.74 -20.33
CA LEU A 176 -11.88 -5.88 -21.01
C LEU A 176 -11.36 -4.43 -21.09
N GLU A 177 -10.71 -4.10 -22.21
CA GLU A 177 -10.26 -2.73 -22.49
C GLU A 177 -11.45 -1.83 -22.88
N GLY A 178 -11.55 -0.68 -22.21
CA GLY A 178 -12.56 0.33 -22.52
C GLY A 178 -12.38 0.99 -23.88
N SER A 179 -13.47 1.55 -24.44
CA SER A 179 -13.41 2.36 -25.65
C SER A 179 -14.00 3.76 -25.45
N GLU A 180 -13.14 4.78 -25.56
CA GLU A 180 -13.54 6.18 -25.53
C GLU A 180 -14.57 6.49 -26.63
N TYR A 181 -14.39 5.91 -27.82
CA TYR A 181 -15.29 6.11 -28.94
C TYR A 181 -16.73 5.70 -28.59
N TRP A 182 -16.91 4.47 -28.09
CA TRP A 182 -18.24 3.97 -27.71
C TRP A 182 -18.82 4.75 -26.53
N TYR A 183 -18.01 5.06 -25.53
CA TYR A 183 -18.41 5.92 -24.42
C TYR A 183 -18.92 7.29 -24.88
N SER A 184 -18.24 7.93 -25.83
CA SER A 184 -18.65 9.23 -26.38
C SER A 184 -20.02 9.16 -27.07
N LEU A 185 -20.29 8.09 -27.82
CA LEU A 185 -21.59 7.85 -28.46
C LEU A 185 -22.69 7.58 -27.43
N LEU A 186 -22.40 6.83 -26.38
CA LEU A 186 -23.31 6.60 -25.26
C LEU A 186 -23.71 7.93 -24.59
N LYS A 187 -22.75 8.83 -24.32
CA LYS A 187 -23.01 10.16 -23.74
C LYS A 187 -23.80 11.09 -24.66
N GLN A 188 -23.70 10.90 -25.97
CA GLN A 188 -24.52 11.60 -26.97
C GLN A 188 -25.94 11.02 -27.10
N GLY A 189 -26.28 9.99 -26.32
CA GLY A 189 -27.60 9.37 -26.30
C GLY A 189 -27.82 8.31 -27.39
N ARG A 190 -26.75 7.85 -28.06
CA ARG A 190 -26.85 6.71 -28.98
C ARG A 190 -27.21 5.45 -28.18
N PRO A 191 -28.24 4.69 -28.58
CA PRO A 191 -28.52 3.42 -27.94
C PRO A 191 -27.43 2.40 -28.31
N LEU A 192 -26.62 2.01 -27.33
CA LEU A 192 -25.63 0.94 -27.45
C LEU A 192 -26.16 -0.34 -26.82
N GLN A 193 -25.72 -1.50 -27.33
CA GLN A 193 -26.08 -2.82 -26.81
C GLN A 193 -24.92 -3.80 -27.00
N GLY A 194 -24.93 -4.90 -26.24
CA GLY A 194 -23.89 -5.92 -26.29
C GLY A 194 -22.50 -5.33 -26.06
N ILE A 195 -21.53 -5.76 -26.87
CA ILE A 195 -20.13 -5.40 -26.71
C ILE A 195 -19.84 -3.89 -26.79
N GLU A 196 -20.60 -3.13 -27.60
CA GLU A 196 -20.44 -1.67 -27.70
C GLU A 196 -20.78 -0.99 -26.37
N LEU A 197 -21.81 -1.48 -25.67
CA LEU A 197 -22.19 -0.97 -24.36
C LEU A 197 -21.20 -1.41 -23.28
N GLU A 198 -20.73 -2.65 -23.35
CA GLU A 198 -19.73 -3.18 -22.41
C GLU A 198 -18.42 -2.38 -22.48
N TRP A 199 -17.89 -2.12 -23.68
CA TRP A 199 -16.70 -1.27 -23.86
C TRP A 199 -16.90 0.17 -23.41
N ALA A 200 -18.08 0.75 -23.64
CA ALA A 200 -18.40 2.09 -23.18
C ALA A 200 -18.42 2.18 -21.64
N LEU A 201 -19.00 1.16 -20.97
CA LEU A 201 -19.07 1.09 -19.51
C LEU A 201 -17.73 0.72 -18.87
N ALA A 202 -16.92 -0.10 -19.54
CA ALA A 202 -15.54 -0.39 -19.15
C ALA A 202 -14.72 0.90 -19.14
N TYR A 203 -14.78 1.69 -20.22
CA TYR A 203 -14.11 2.99 -20.29
C TYR A 203 -14.59 3.97 -19.22
N GLU A 204 -15.90 4.05 -18.97
CA GLU A 204 -16.44 4.89 -17.90
C GLU A 204 -15.87 4.49 -16.53
N ARG A 205 -15.76 3.19 -16.26
CA ARG A 205 -15.20 2.65 -15.01
C ARG A 205 -13.72 2.95 -14.87
N GLU A 206 -12.92 2.69 -15.90
CA GLU A 206 -11.48 2.98 -15.94
C GLU A 206 -11.23 4.46 -15.70
N ARG A 207 -11.99 5.34 -16.37
CA ARG A 207 -11.88 6.79 -16.18
C ARG A 207 -12.21 7.22 -14.75
N MET A 208 -13.29 6.68 -14.18
CA MET A 208 -13.69 6.96 -12.80
C MET A 208 -12.65 6.44 -11.78
N GLN A 209 -12.03 5.29 -12.04
CA GLN A 209 -10.94 4.76 -11.21
C GLN A 209 -9.70 5.66 -11.31
N ALA A 210 -9.28 6.04 -12.52
CA ALA A 210 -8.16 6.94 -12.75
C ALA A 210 -8.36 8.30 -12.05
N GLU A 211 -9.56 8.89 -12.13
CA GLU A 211 -9.89 10.14 -11.42
C GLU A 211 -9.77 9.99 -9.89
N ARG A 212 -10.25 8.87 -9.34
CA ARG A 212 -10.17 8.61 -7.89
C ARG A 212 -8.74 8.33 -7.45
N HIS A 213 -7.99 7.54 -8.23
CA HIS A 213 -6.58 7.29 -8.01
C HIS A 213 -5.81 8.62 -7.95
N ALA A 214 -5.93 9.46 -8.99
CA ALA A 214 -5.26 10.75 -9.06
C ALA A 214 -5.64 11.68 -7.89
N TYR A 215 -6.92 11.74 -7.54
CA TYR A 215 -7.39 12.52 -6.39
C TYR A 215 -6.75 12.07 -5.08
N HIS A 216 -6.79 10.77 -4.80
CA HIS A 216 -6.27 10.22 -3.56
C HIS A 216 -4.75 10.31 -3.47
N LEU A 217 -4.03 10.06 -4.58
CA LEU A 217 -2.58 10.23 -4.65
C LEU A 217 -2.19 11.69 -4.39
N ALA A 218 -2.92 12.64 -4.98
CA ALA A 218 -2.68 14.06 -4.79
C ALA A 218 -2.88 14.51 -3.33
N GLU A 219 -3.96 14.08 -2.68
CA GLU A 219 -4.21 14.42 -1.28
C GLU A 219 -3.22 13.71 -0.33
N ALA A 220 -2.85 12.45 -0.59
CA ALA A 220 -1.80 11.76 0.18
C ALA A 220 -0.47 12.52 0.12
N ALA A 221 -0.05 12.93 -1.08
CA ALA A 221 1.18 13.69 -1.28
C ALA A 221 1.14 15.04 -0.55
N LYS A 222 0.02 15.77 -0.65
CA LYS A 222 -0.21 17.05 0.03
C LYS A 222 -0.18 16.92 1.56
N LEU A 223 -0.63 15.80 2.09
CA LEU A 223 -0.56 15.47 3.52
C LEU A 223 0.81 14.91 3.95
N GLY A 224 1.78 14.80 3.04
CA GLY A 224 3.16 14.43 3.33
C GLY A 224 3.47 12.94 3.21
N HIS A 225 2.60 12.12 2.59
CA HIS A 225 2.90 10.70 2.35
C HIS A 225 4.06 10.54 1.36
N ARG A 226 5.20 10.00 1.80
CA ARG A 226 6.44 9.88 0.99
C ARG A 226 6.22 9.20 -0.35
N ALA A 227 5.68 7.97 -0.36
CA ALA A 227 5.48 7.22 -1.60
C ALA A 227 4.51 7.94 -2.58
N ALA A 228 3.55 8.72 -2.06
CA ALA A 228 2.63 9.46 -2.91
C ALA A 228 3.31 10.69 -3.53
N ARG A 229 4.17 11.37 -2.77
CA ARG A 229 5.01 12.47 -3.29
C ARG A 229 5.96 11.96 -4.34
N LEU A 230 6.60 10.80 -4.08
CA LEU A 230 7.52 10.18 -5.01
C LEU A 230 6.82 9.84 -6.34
N ALA A 231 5.71 9.11 -6.28
CA ALA A 231 4.93 8.77 -7.48
C ALA A 231 4.52 10.01 -8.28
N ARG A 232 4.23 11.14 -7.62
CA ARG A 232 3.92 12.40 -8.30
C ARG A 232 5.16 13.08 -8.90
N ALA A 233 6.31 13.01 -8.24
CA ALA A 233 7.55 13.57 -8.74
C ALA A 233 8.00 12.82 -10.01
N VAL A 234 8.02 11.49 -9.99
CA VAL A 234 8.34 10.66 -11.16
C VAL A 234 7.40 10.94 -12.33
N ASN A 235 6.08 10.96 -12.09
CA ASN A 235 5.11 11.32 -13.13
C ASN A 235 5.30 12.76 -13.64
N GLY A 236 5.68 13.69 -12.77
CA GLY A 236 5.98 15.08 -13.14
C GLY A 236 7.18 15.15 -14.08
N ALA A 237 8.26 14.41 -13.77
CA ALA A 237 9.46 14.36 -14.58
C ALA A 237 9.17 13.85 -16.00
N HIS A 238 8.52 12.69 -16.14
CA HIS A 238 8.19 12.12 -17.46
C HIS A 238 7.26 13.02 -18.29
N ASN A 239 6.31 13.70 -17.65
CA ASN A 239 5.44 14.63 -18.35
C ASN A 239 6.21 15.87 -18.84
N ALA A 240 7.06 16.46 -17.98
CA ALA A 240 7.86 17.62 -18.34
C ALA A 240 8.87 17.30 -19.45
N GLU A 241 9.49 16.12 -19.43
CA GLU A 241 10.33 15.62 -20.53
C GLU A 241 9.55 15.49 -21.85
N SER A 242 8.34 14.92 -21.80
CA SER A 242 7.47 14.78 -22.97
C SER A 242 7.05 16.12 -23.55
N GLU A 243 6.98 17.17 -22.72
CA GLU A 243 6.72 18.55 -23.12
C GLU A 243 8.01 19.34 -23.46
N GLU A 244 9.17 18.70 -23.42
CA GLU A 244 10.51 19.28 -23.65
C GLU A 244 10.88 20.41 -22.66
N ASP A 245 10.29 20.43 -21.45
CA ASP A 245 10.66 21.34 -20.36
C ASP A 245 11.70 20.70 -19.43
N PHE A 246 12.95 20.73 -19.89
CA PHE A 246 14.08 20.11 -19.19
C PHE A 246 14.35 20.67 -17.79
N GLU A 247 14.05 21.95 -17.53
CA GLU A 247 14.28 22.54 -16.21
C GLU A 247 13.22 22.03 -15.22
N GLU A 248 11.95 21.98 -15.63
CA GLU A 248 10.89 21.42 -14.78
C GLU A 248 11.12 19.92 -14.53
N ALA A 249 11.50 19.15 -15.56
CA ALA A 249 11.85 17.74 -15.42
C ALA A 249 12.97 17.54 -14.38
N LYS A 250 14.05 18.34 -14.48
CA LYS A 250 15.15 18.31 -13.51
C LYS A 250 14.66 18.57 -12.08
N GLN A 251 13.78 19.53 -11.85
CA GLN A 251 13.25 19.80 -10.51
C GLN A 251 12.45 18.62 -9.96
N PHE A 252 11.69 17.93 -10.80
CA PHE A 252 10.97 16.72 -10.41
C PHE A 252 11.89 15.55 -10.10
N TYR A 253 12.93 15.33 -10.91
CA TYR A 253 13.95 14.31 -10.61
C TYR A 253 14.70 14.60 -9.32
N LEU A 254 15.02 15.87 -9.05
CA LEU A 254 15.58 16.26 -7.75
C LEU A 254 14.62 15.88 -6.61
N GLU A 255 13.33 16.22 -6.69
CA GLU A 255 12.37 15.82 -5.65
C GLU A 255 12.27 14.29 -5.50
N ALA A 256 12.26 13.53 -6.60
CA ALA A 256 12.21 12.07 -6.57
C ALA A 256 13.47 11.46 -5.92
N ALA A 257 14.66 11.93 -6.30
CA ALA A 257 15.93 11.53 -5.70
C ALA A 257 15.99 11.85 -4.21
N GLU A 258 15.55 13.04 -3.78
CA GLU A 258 15.47 13.38 -2.35
C GLU A 258 14.49 12.49 -1.56
N LEU A 259 13.49 11.92 -2.26
CA LEU A 259 12.55 10.96 -1.73
C LEU A 259 13.05 9.52 -1.86
N GLY A 260 14.26 9.28 -2.36
CA GLY A 260 14.93 7.98 -2.39
C GLY A 260 14.70 7.15 -3.65
N ASP A 261 14.37 7.79 -4.77
CA ASP A 261 14.26 7.13 -6.07
C ASP A 261 15.63 7.01 -6.74
N VAL A 262 16.11 5.78 -6.89
CA VAL A 262 17.45 5.49 -7.42
C VAL A 262 17.53 5.77 -8.93
N GLU A 263 16.44 5.53 -9.67
CA GLU A 263 16.37 5.85 -11.09
C GLU A 263 16.47 7.35 -11.34
N ALA A 264 15.74 8.18 -10.59
CA ALA A 264 15.87 9.63 -10.64
C ALA A 264 17.29 10.12 -10.28
N MET A 265 17.96 9.45 -9.34
CA MET A 265 19.36 9.73 -9.02
C MET A 265 20.26 9.46 -10.24
N LEU A 266 20.06 8.34 -10.93
CA LEU A 266 20.79 7.98 -12.13
C LEU A 266 20.53 8.98 -13.27
N GLU A 267 19.28 9.31 -13.55
CA GLU A 267 18.89 10.30 -14.57
C GLU A 267 19.51 11.68 -14.31
N LEU A 268 19.57 12.11 -13.05
CA LEU A 268 20.28 13.35 -12.69
C LEU A 268 21.77 13.27 -13.04
N ILE A 269 22.43 12.15 -12.71
CA ILE A 269 23.86 11.96 -12.99
C ILE A 269 24.12 11.94 -14.50
N GLU A 270 23.32 11.18 -15.26
CA GLU A 270 23.56 10.89 -16.66
C GLU A 270 23.09 12.00 -17.60
N VAL A 271 22.02 12.73 -17.27
CA VAL A 271 21.39 13.69 -18.19
C VAL A 271 21.51 15.13 -17.70
N TYR A 272 21.27 15.40 -16.42
CA TYR A 272 20.98 16.77 -15.96
C TYR A 272 22.10 17.47 -15.18
N ASP A 273 22.99 16.72 -14.53
CA ASP A 273 24.01 17.21 -13.60
C ASP A 273 25.39 16.59 -13.87
N GLN A 274 25.69 16.20 -15.13
CA GLN A 274 26.97 15.60 -15.54
C GLN A 274 28.22 16.35 -15.02
N GLU A 275 28.17 17.67 -14.94
CA GLU A 275 29.30 18.50 -14.50
C GLU A 275 29.38 18.69 -12.97
N ASN A 276 28.35 18.32 -12.21
CA ASN A 276 28.29 18.51 -10.76
C ASN A 276 28.79 17.25 -10.02
N THR A 277 30.09 16.96 -10.18
CA THR A 277 30.73 15.74 -9.66
C THR A 277 30.45 15.49 -8.19
N LYS A 278 30.46 16.53 -7.34
CA LYS A 278 30.20 16.38 -5.90
C LYS A 278 28.76 15.93 -5.62
N GLN A 279 27.77 16.53 -6.28
CA GLN A 279 26.37 16.15 -6.12
C GLN A 279 26.13 14.73 -6.66
N ASN A 280 26.76 14.37 -7.77
CA ASN A 280 26.64 13.03 -8.35
C ASN A 280 27.17 11.95 -7.39
N TRP A 281 28.27 12.22 -6.68
CA TRP A 281 28.74 11.33 -5.60
C TRP A 281 27.79 11.26 -4.40
N VAL A 282 27.05 12.33 -4.07
CA VAL A 282 26.00 12.27 -3.04
C VAL A 282 24.93 11.25 -3.46
N TRP A 283 24.48 11.30 -4.70
CA TRP A 283 23.51 10.37 -5.25
C TRP A 283 24.01 8.92 -5.26
N VAL A 284 25.25 8.68 -5.71
CA VAL A 284 25.88 7.35 -5.66
C VAL A 284 25.96 6.80 -4.24
N TYR A 285 26.30 7.63 -3.24
CA TYR A 285 26.34 7.17 -1.86
C TYR A 285 24.95 6.95 -1.27
N LEU A 286 23.97 7.77 -1.63
CA LEU A 286 22.60 7.61 -1.18
C LEU A 286 21.99 6.32 -1.75
N SER A 287 22.18 6.04 -3.03
CA SER A 287 21.67 4.82 -3.65
C SER A 287 22.27 3.57 -2.99
N ALA A 288 23.58 3.58 -2.71
CA ALA A 288 24.24 2.48 -2.00
C ALA A 288 23.70 2.28 -0.57
N LEU A 289 23.32 3.36 0.13
CA LEU A 289 22.65 3.25 1.44
C LEU A 289 21.23 2.67 1.32
N LEU A 290 20.55 2.91 0.21
CA LEU A 290 19.24 2.34 -0.11
C LEU A 290 19.31 0.89 -0.62
N GLY A 291 20.52 0.34 -0.78
CA GLY A 291 20.76 -1.04 -1.21
C GLY A 291 21.09 -1.21 -2.69
N GLU A 292 21.13 -0.13 -3.47
CA GLU A 292 21.39 -0.14 -4.91
C GLU A 292 22.64 0.70 -5.23
N ASP A 293 23.80 0.07 -5.28
CA ASP A 293 25.05 0.76 -5.59
C ASP A 293 25.15 1.06 -7.10
N LEU A 294 24.91 2.31 -7.49
CA LEU A 294 24.95 2.74 -8.90
C LEU A 294 26.31 2.57 -9.57
N ARG A 295 27.38 2.29 -8.81
CA ARG A 295 28.71 1.97 -9.36
C ARG A 295 28.77 0.56 -9.93
N GLU A 296 27.90 -0.33 -9.47
CA GLU A 296 27.77 -1.67 -9.99
C GLU A 296 26.85 -1.65 -11.21
N SER A 297 27.21 -2.41 -12.25
CA SER A 297 26.31 -2.54 -13.40
C SER A 297 25.18 -3.50 -13.07
N SER A 298 23.96 -3.11 -13.44
CA SER A 298 22.75 -3.93 -13.34
C SER A 298 22.34 -4.53 -14.70
N LEU A 299 23.20 -4.46 -15.72
CA LEU A 299 22.87 -4.95 -17.07
C LEU A 299 22.66 -6.47 -17.09
N HIS A 300 21.45 -6.88 -17.41
CA HIS A 300 21.05 -8.28 -17.59
C HIS A 300 20.32 -8.48 -18.92
N ALA A 301 20.44 -9.70 -19.43
CA ALA A 301 19.78 -10.13 -20.65
C ALA A 301 18.44 -10.78 -20.30
N TYR A 302 17.38 -10.40 -21.00
CA TYR A 302 16.03 -10.90 -20.80
C TYR A 302 15.46 -11.45 -22.11
N HIS A 303 14.53 -12.40 -22.02
CA HIS A 303 13.82 -12.92 -23.19
C HIS A 303 12.87 -11.86 -23.79
N ASP A 304 13.02 -11.60 -25.09
CA ASP A 304 12.20 -10.64 -25.85
C ASP A 304 10.93 -11.32 -26.39
N GLY A 305 9.97 -11.53 -25.48
CA GLY A 305 8.68 -12.13 -25.78
C GLY A 305 8.64 -13.67 -25.68
N GLY A 306 7.46 -14.23 -25.96
CA GLY A 306 7.20 -15.65 -25.80
C GLY A 306 6.73 -16.01 -24.39
N MET A 307 6.84 -17.28 -24.01
CA MET A 307 6.31 -17.76 -22.72
C MET A 307 7.17 -17.37 -21.51
N PHE A 308 8.40 -16.94 -21.75
CA PHE A 308 9.39 -16.52 -20.75
C PHE A 308 9.70 -15.03 -20.88
N ALA A 309 8.80 -14.25 -21.50
CA ALA A 309 9.01 -12.82 -21.72
C ALA A 309 9.37 -12.13 -20.40
N ASP A 310 10.41 -11.28 -20.45
CA ASP A 310 10.91 -10.52 -19.30
C ASP A 310 11.54 -11.36 -18.17
N GLU A 311 11.71 -12.68 -18.37
CA GLU A 311 12.55 -13.52 -17.52
C GLU A 311 14.02 -13.45 -17.95
N ASP A 312 14.93 -13.73 -17.02
CA ASP A 312 16.38 -13.83 -17.27
C ASP A 312 16.65 -14.77 -18.45
N TYR A 313 17.51 -14.32 -19.37
CA TYR A 313 17.78 -15.06 -20.60
C TYR A 313 18.51 -16.37 -20.32
N ASP A 314 17.87 -17.47 -20.68
CA ASP A 314 18.41 -18.82 -20.62
C ASP A 314 18.76 -19.30 -22.04
N ASP A 315 20.05 -19.54 -22.28
CA ASP A 315 20.55 -19.94 -23.59
C ASP A 315 20.13 -21.37 -23.99
N ASP A 316 19.75 -22.22 -23.02
CA ASP A 316 19.16 -23.52 -23.28
C ASP A 316 17.75 -23.40 -23.87
N GLN A 317 17.00 -22.36 -23.51
CA GLN A 317 15.70 -22.03 -24.10
C GLN A 317 15.88 -21.32 -25.44
N GLY A 318 16.83 -20.38 -25.48
CA GLY A 318 17.19 -19.58 -26.65
C GLY A 318 16.08 -18.62 -27.10
N GLY A 319 16.26 -18.02 -28.27
CA GLY A 319 15.32 -17.05 -28.84
C GLY A 319 15.84 -15.61 -28.80
N PRO A 320 15.00 -14.63 -29.18
CA PRO A 320 15.38 -13.22 -29.14
C PRO A 320 15.57 -12.77 -27.68
N MET A 321 16.50 -11.83 -27.50
CA MET A 321 16.81 -11.24 -26.20
C MET A 321 16.92 -9.72 -26.33
N TYR A 322 16.64 -9.03 -25.23
CA TYR A 322 17.02 -7.65 -25.03
C TYR A 322 17.90 -7.53 -23.78
N VAL A 323 18.62 -6.42 -23.65
CA VAL A 323 19.43 -6.11 -22.47
C VAL A 323 18.79 -4.91 -21.79
N ALA A 324 18.61 -4.99 -20.47
CA ALA A 324 18.08 -3.92 -19.64
C ALA A 324 18.91 -3.77 -18.36
N GLY A 325 18.76 -2.62 -17.68
CA GLY A 325 19.60 -2.17 -16.58
C GLY A 325 20.53 -1.03 -17.00
N HIS A 326 21.43 -0.64 -16.11
CA HIS A 326 22.37 0.46 -16.34
C HIS A 326 23.84 -0.02 -16.24
N GLU A 327 24.71 0.69 -16.96
CA GLU A 327 26.15 0.55 -16.74
C GLU A 327 26.53 1.15 -15.39
N GLY A 328 27.63 0.67 -14.81
CA GLY A 328 28.12 1.23 -13.55
C GLY A 328 28.54 2.69 -13.74
N VAL A 329 28.04 3.57 -12.88
CA VAL A 329 28.35 5.00 -12.92
C VAL A 329 29.84 5.23 -12.62
N GLU A 330 30.56 5.82 -13.58
CA GLU A 330 31.96 6.21 -13.43
C GLU A 330 32.08 7.73 -13.26
N LEU A 331 32.56 8.18 -12.09
CA LEU A 331 32.76 9.60 -11.77
C LEU A 331 34.23 9.90 -11.44
N GLU A 332 34.65 11.13 -11.72
CA GLU A 332 35.95 11.62 -11.28
C GLU A 332 36.05 11.58 -9.73
N PRO A 333 37.16 11.08 -9.15
CA PRO A 333 37.32 11.02 -7.70
C PRO A 333 37.31 12.40 -7.05
N LEU A 334 36.62 12.51 -5.91
CA LEU A 334 36.62 13.73 -5.10
C LEU A 334 37.89 13.90 -4.25
N SER A 335 38.11 15.13 -3.81
CA SER A 335 39.03 15.39 -2.69
C SER A 335 38.53 14.70 -1.42
N ALA A 336 39.43 14.32 -0.51
CA ALA A 336 39.03 13.66 0.74
C ALA A 336 38.05 14.50 1.59
N ALA A 337 38.10 15.84 1.48
CA ALA A 337 37.18 16.73 2.18
C ALA A 337 35.79 16.73 1.53
N ASP A 338 35.72 16.80 0.20
CA ASP A 338 34.46 16.78 -0.54
C ASP A 338 33.79 15.40 -0.48
N ASP A 339 34.57 14.31 -0.50
CA ASP A 339 34.07 12.94 -0.32
C ASP A 339 33.40 12.78 1.04
N ALA A 340 34.07 13.22 2.11
CA ALA A 340 33.51 13.16 3.46
C ALA A 340 32.23 14.00 3.59
N GLU A 341 32.16 15.14 2.91
CA GLU A 341 30.93 15.96 2.89
C GLU A 341 29.82 15.29 2.07
N ALA A 342 30.13 14.69 0.93
CA ALA A 342 29.16 14.00 0.08
C ALA A 342 28.52 12.82 0.82
N ARG A 343 29.32 12.01 1.52
CA ARG A 343 28.81 10.93 2.39
C ARG A 343 27.90 11.45 3.50
N ARG A 344 28.31 12.54 4.17
CA ARG A 344 27.50 13.16 5.23
C ARG A 344 26.14 13.64 4.69
N LEU A 345 26.11 14.21 3.48
CA LEU A 345 24.86 14.64 2.85
C LEU A 345 23.98 13.43 2.48
N ALA A 346 24.56 12.36 1.92
CA ALA A 346 23.85 11.13 1.64
C ALA A 346 23.21 10.53 2.91
N ASP A 347 23.94 10.47 4.03
CA ASP A 347 23.40 10.04 5.33
C ASP A 347 22.24 10.92 5.81
N GLU A 348 22.28 12.23 5.55
CA GLU A 348 21.24 13.19 5.89
C GLU A 348 19.97 13.02 5.03
N TYR A 349 20.12 12.65 3.75
CA TYR A 349 19.01 12.22 2.90
C TYR A 349 18.43 10.89 3.39
N PHE A 350 19.28 9.88 3.60
CA PHE A 350 18.87 8.55 4.04
C PHE A 350 18.08 8.60 5.35
N SER A 351 18.55 9.37 6.34
CA SER A 351 17.86 9.54 7.62
C SER A 351 16.46 10.17 7.52
N ARG A 352 16.17 10.93 6.44
CA ARG A 352 14.84 11.49 6.18
C ARG A 352 13.93 10.49 5.46
N ILE A 353 14.52 9.63 4.62
CA ILE A 353 13.83 8.59 3.86
C ILE A 353 13.43 7.44 4.77
N ASP A 354 14.37 6.95 5.57
CA ASP A 354 14.17 5.93 6.58
C ASP A 354 14.61 6.43 7.97
N PRO A 355 13.72 7.10 8.72
CA PRO A 355 14.01 7.57 10.06
C PRO A 355 14.10 6.44 11.10
N ALA A 356 13.74 5.20 10.75
CA ALA A 356 13.76 4.06 11.66
C ALA A 356 15.03 3.20 11.53
N GLY A 357 15.83 3.39 10.47
CA GLY A 357 17.10 2.68 10.22
C GLY A 357 16.92 1.17 10.10
N ARG A 358 15.90 0.74 9.35
CA ARG A 358 15.59 -0.67 9.10
C ARG A 358 16.18 -1.18 7.80
#